data_AF-A0A8T3U548-F1
#
_entry.id   AF-A0A8T3U548-F1
#
_cell.length_a   1.000
_cell.length_b   1.000
_cell.length_c   1.000
_cell.angle_alpha   90.00
_cell.angle_beta   90.00
_cell.angle_gamma   90.00
#
_symmetry.space_group_name_H-M   'P 1'
#
loop_
_entity.id
_entity.type
_entity.pdbx_description
1 polymer ?
#
loop_
_entity_poly.entity_id
_entity_poly.type
_entity_poly.pdbx_seq_one_letter_code
_entity_poly.pdbx_strand_id
1 'polypeptide(L)'
;MEYGRVYSEKKKMPKKPMERIYVMLFFVCMVLFVIIISNNMQTEKHKNIFYYNGEKVKLTNEIEREKKNETQKDEYVYFITMADIKNIFDNNLIYEETKGQIITTNDTHVGMLTIDNNIMNLNGSEVTLPKAPYKKQGKVFIPIDAIKDIYELDVKTYENKVAVFSKSKRYEIFKLKSEEKLKSIPSLIGGDITNVSNTENLIYIGKQLGFIKGMTEKIEVGYIQENKIETKTVIREDYKEEEKKNVNIITNYNDYKMNFENVKKDNNKQNIALVSNFIIKENGNIQIKYDKNNKSYSTYFSKLVEENIIPYGHFVLEENKESEIIGDLVTFEKRNTLITNILKTLSEYNMKGLVLEVKNVQDTRAFIRFVTELKPRLKETGKKLVMPNDNILSDTIRKMVDYTY
;
A
#
# COMPACT_ATOMS: atom_id res chain seq x y z
N MET A 1 96.10 -51.14 18.53
CA MET A 1 94.81 -51.02 17.83
C MET A 1 93.75 -51.56 18.78
N GLU A 2 92.99 -50.73 19.51
CA GLU A 2 91.70 -50.16 19.07
C GLU A 2 90.71 -51.30 18.71
N TYR A 3 89.53 -51.49 19.33
CA TYR A 3 88.56 -50.58 19.92
C TYR A 3 87.69 -51.30 20.97
N GLY A 4 87.29 -50.59 22.03
CA GLY A 4 86.19 -50.99 22.89
C GLY A 4 84.83 -50.77 22.22
N ARG A 5 83.84 -51.62 22.52
CA ARG A 5 82.42 -51.37 22.20
C ARG A 5 81.61 -51.26 23.48
N VAL A 6 81.25 -50.03 23.79
CA VAL A 6 80.18 -49.67 24.74
C VAL A 6 78.85 -49.81 23.99
N TYR A 7 77.96 -50.67 24.47
CA TYR A 7 76.57 -50.67 24.01
C TYR A 7 75.80 -49.61 24.79
N SER A 8 75.30 -48.59 24.08
CA SER A 8 74.48 -47.52 24.65
C SER A 8 73.06 -48.02 24.95
N GLU A 9 72.56 -47.77 26.15
CA GLU A 9 71.12 -47.86 26.45
C GLU A 9 70.35 -46.85 25.58
N LYS A 10 69.39 -47.35 24.77
CA LYS A 10 68.42 -46.49 24.09
C LYS A 10 67.44 -45.92 25.12
N LYS A 11 67.64 -44.66 25.53
CA LYS A 11 66.59 -43.85 26.18
C LYS A 11 65.35 -43.79 25.27
N LYS A 12 64.23 -44.37 25.71
CA LYS A 12 62.92 -44.12 25.11
C LYS A 12 62.56 -42.65 25.35
N MET A 13 62.46 -41.85 24.29
CA MET A 13 61.91 -40.50 24.40
C MET A 13 60.44 -40.57 24.85
N PRO A 14 60.01 -39.79 25.86
CA PRO A 14 58.60 -39.75 26.25
C PRO A 14 57.78 -39.14 25.10
N LYS A 15 56.76 -39.85 24.62
CA LYS A 15 55.80 -39.33 23.63
C LYS A 15 55.17 -38.07 24.23
N LYS A 16 55.40 -36.90 23.62
CA LYS A 16 54.92 -35.60 24.12
C LYS A 16 53.39 -35.60 24.16
N PRO A 17 52.73 -35.56 25.34
CA PRO A 17 51.27 -35.57 25.45
C PRO A 17 50.61 -34.29 24.91
N MET A 18 51.38 -33.20 24.78
CA MET A 18 50.92 -31.89 24.30
C MET A 18 50.47 -31.89 22.84
N GLU A 19 51.14 -32.61 21.93
CA GLU A 19 50.75 -32.64 20.51
C GLU A 19 49.38 -33.29 20.30
N ARG A 20 49.04 -34.30 21.11
CA ARG A 20 47.71 -34.93 21.08
C ARG A 20 46.61 -34.02 21.59
N ILE A 21 46.91 -33.18 22.58
CA ILE A 21 45.97 -32.18 23.11
C ILE A 21 45.66 -31.14 22.03
N TYR A 22 46.66 -30.62 21.31
CA TYR A 22 46.44 -29.66 20.23
C TYR A 22 45.63 -30.24 19.07
N VAL A 23 45.89 -31.49 18.68
CA VAL A 23 45.09 -32.18 17.64
C VAL A 23 43.65 -32.36 18.11
N MET A 24 43.42 -32.76 19.36
CA MET A 24 42.08 -32.90 19.92
C MET A 24 41.34 -31.55 19.96
N LEU A 25 42.02 -30.48 20.38
CA LEU A 25 41.47 -29.12 20.40
C LEU A 25 41.11 -28.61 19.00
N PHE A 26 41.95 -28.91 18.00
CA PHE A 26 41.66 -28.59 16.60
C PHE A 26 40.38 -29.26 16.11
N PHE A 27 40.20 -30.56 16.39
CA PHE A 27 38.96 -31.28 16.05
C PHE A 27 37.74 -30.73 16.78
N VAL A 28 37.86 -30.39 18.07
CA VAL A 28 36.76 -29.77 18.84
C VAL A 28 36.38 -28.40 18.25
N CYS A 29 37.36 -27.56 17.91
CA CYS A 29 37.12 -26.28 17.24
C CYS A 29 36.47 -26.47 15.87
N MET A 30 36.88 -27.49 15.10
CA MET A 30 36.28 -27.78 13.81
C MET A 30 34.82 -28.23 13.94
N VAL A 31 34.52 -29.09 14.92
CA VAL A 31 33.14 -29.51 15.22
C VAL A 31 32.28 -28.32 15.67
N LEU A 32 32.79 -27.46 16.55
CA LEU A 32 32.11 -26.24 16.97
C LEU A 32 31.89 -25.29 15.80
N PHE A 33 32.87 -25.12 14.91
CA PHE A 33 32.74 -24.31 13.69
C PHE A 33 31.66 -24.86 12.76
N VAL A 34 31.61 -26.19 12.56
CA VAL A 34 30.56 -26.84 11.78
C VAL A 34 29.18 -26.66 12.44
N ILE A 35 29.07 -26.77 13.76
CA ILE A 35 27.81 -26.52 14.49
C ILE A 35 27.39 -25.05 14.36
N ILE A 36 28.31 -24.10 14.51
CA ILE A 36 28.03 -22.66 14.37
C ILE A 36 27.58 -22.35 12.94
N ILE A 37 28.27 -22.86 11.91
CA ILE A 37 27.86 -22.70 10.52
C ILE A 37 26.51 -23.39 10.28
N SER A 38 26.30 -24.60 10.78
CA SER A 38 25.05 -25.34 10.58
C SER A 38 23.86 -24.62 11.23
N ASN A 39 24.01 -24.15 12.46
CA ASN A 39 22.99 -23.34 13.14
C ASN A 39 22.75 -22.02 12.42
N ASN A 40 23.81 -21.31 12.00
CA ASN A 40 23.67 -20.07 11.23
C ASN A 40 22.95 -20.31 9.88
N MET A 41 23.27 -21.38 9.16
CA MET A 41 22.61 -21.75 7.91
C MET A 41 21.14 -22.16 8.12
N GLN A 42 20.82 -22.87 9.21
CA GLN A 42 19.43 -23.14 9.58
C GLN A 42 18.69 -21.85 9.91
N THR A 43 19.28 -20.93 10.68
CA THR A 43 18.66 -19.63 10.97
C THR A 43 18.45 -18.78 9.72
N GLU A 44 19.37 -18.80 8.74
CA GLU A 44 19.21 -18.13 7.44
C GLU A 44 18.03 -18.69 6.64
N LYS A 45 17.85 -20.02 6.65
CA LYS A 45 16.76 -20.71 5.94
C LYS A 45 15.37 -20.37 6.50
N HIS A 46 15.28 -19.98 7.77
CA HIS A 46 14.03 -19.61 8.44
C HIS A 46 13.77 -18.10 8.49
N LYS A 47 14.71 -17.24 8.04
CA LYS A 47 14.47 -15.79 7.98
C LYS A 47 13.34 -15.47 7.00
N ASN A 48 12.35 -14.72 7.48
CA ASN A 48 11.28 -14.19 6.63
C ASN A 48 11.85 -13.32 5.52
N ILE A 49 11.33 -13.51 4.30
CA ILE A 49 11.74 -12.74 3.14
C ILE A 49 10.54 -11.96 2.63
N PHE A 50 10.69 -10.65 2.52
CA PHE A 50 9.68 -9.78 1.94
C PHE A 50 10.25 -9.04 0.74
N TYR A 51 9.54 -9.09 -0.38
CA TYR A 51 9.85 -8.30 -1.57
C TYR A 51 8.73 -7.31 -1.85
N TYR A 52 9.10 -6.06 -2.13
CA TYR A 52 8.19 -5.05 -2.66
C TYR A 52 8.65 -4.63 -4.05
N ASN A 53 7.81 -4.82 -5.07
CA ASN A 53 8.14 -4.57 -6.47
C ASN A 53 9.48 -5.21 -6.91
N GLY A 54 9.75 -6.42 -6.43
CA GLY A 54 10.97 -7.17 -6.76
C GLY A 54 12.22 -6.81 -5.94
N GLU A 55 12.16 -5.78 -5.09
CA GLU A 55 13.25 -5.39 -4.20
C GLU A 55 13.06 -5.95 -2.79
N LYS A 56 14.13 -6.49 -2.21
CA LYS A 56 14.09 -7.10 -0.88
C LYS A 56 13.96 -5.99 0.16
N VAL A 57 12.89 -6.01 0.94
CA VAL A 57 12.66 -5.05 2.02
C VAL A 57 13.00 -5.71 3.34
N LYS A 58 13.74 -4.99 4.19
CA LYS A 58 14.02 -5.44 5.55
C LYS A 58 12.80 -5.14 6.42
N LEU A 59 12.16 -6.20 6.90
CA LEU A 59 11.12 -6.08 7.92
C LEU A 59 11.73 -5.87 9.30
N THR A 60 11.01 -5.13 10.13
CA THR A 60 11.32 -4.98 11.56
C THR A 60 10.89 -6.18 12.37
N ASN A 61 9.91 -6.95 11.89
CA ASN A 61 9.34 -8.11 12.55
C ASN A 61 9.21 -9.31 11.60
N GLU A 62 8.89 -10.46 12.19
CA GLU A 62 8.65 -11.69 11.46
C GLU A 62 7.27 -11.69 10.79
N ILE A 63 7.20 -12.33 9.62
CA ILE A 63 5.94 -12.67 8.96
C ILE A 63 5.38 -13.88 9.69
N GLU A 64 4.18 -13.74 10.27
CA GLU A 64 3.47 -14.87 10.84
C GLU A 64 2.58 -15.50 9.76
N ARG A 65 2.32 -16.80 9.88
CA ARG A 65 1.38 -17.49 9.01
C ARG A 65 0.54 -18.45 9.84
N GLU A 66 -0.75 -18.49 9.51
CA GLU A 66 -1.70 -19.39 10.14
C GLU A 66 -2.40 -20.21 9.07
N LYS A 67 -2.82 -21.43 9.39
CA LYS A 67 -3.66 -22.19 8.47
C LYS A 67 -4.96 -21.44 8.26
N LYS A 68 -5.38 -21.33 6.99
CA LYS A 68 -6.63 -20.67 6.63
C LYS A 68 -7.83 -21.39 7.26
N ASN A 69 -7.86 -22.72 7.12
CA ASN A 69 -8.85 -23.62 7.74
C ASN A 69 -8.13 -24.84 8.34
N GLU A 70 -8.69 -25.45 9.39
CA GLU A 70 -8.08 -26.64 10.02
C GLU A 70 -8.07 -27.88 9.10
N THR A 71 -9.02 -27.95 8.16
CA THR A 71 -9.28 -29.11 7.30
C THR A 71 -8.54 -29.06 5.96
N GLN A 72 -8.11 -27.89 5.50
CA GLN A 72 -7.40 -27.73 4.22
C GLN A 72 -5.90 -27.87 4.43
N LYS A 73 -5.29 -28.80 3.67
CA LYS A 73 -3.85 -28.99 3.66
C LYS A 73 -3.21 -27.87 2.82
N ASP A 74 -2.25 -27.17 3.41
CA ASP A 74 -1.32 -26.25 2.74
C ASP A 74 -1.84 -24.86 2.29
N GLU A 75 -3.03 -24.41 2.75
CA GLU A 75 -3.45 -23.00 2.62
C GLU A 75 -3.15 -22.19 3.89
N TYR A 76 -2.38 -21.11 3.75
CA TYR A 76 -1.98 -20.24 4.85
C TYR A 76 -2.41 -18.79 4.62
N VAL A 77 -2.81 -18.12 5.69
CA VAL A 77 -2.97 -16.67 5.77
C VAL A 77 -1.70 -16.09 6.35
N TYR A 78 -1.12 -15.11 5.67
CA TYR A 78 0.12 -14.47 6.08
C TYR A 78 -0.21 -13.15 6.77
N PHE A 79 0.61 -12.78 7.75
CA PHE A 79 0.44 -11.57 8.54
C PHE A 79 1.72 -10.76 8.54
N ILE A 80 1.57 -9.45 8.43
CA ILE A 80 2.65 -8.49 8.57
C ILE A 80 2.30 -7.51 9.69
N THR A 81 3.32 -6.95 10.34
CA THR A 81 3.06 -6.03 11.44
C THR A 81 2.59 -4.68 10.93
N MET A 82 1.73 -4.03 11.73
CA MET A 82 1.30 -2.66 11.50
C MET A 82 2.48 -1.69 11.35
N ALA A 83 3.57 -1.91 12.10
CA ALA A 83 4.78 -1.10 12.01
C ALA A 83 5.46 -1.22 10.63
N ASP A 84 5.55 -2.44 10.10
CA ASP A 84 6.09 -2.67 8.76
C ASP A 84 5.17 -2.11 7.68
N ILE A 85 3.84 -2.24 7.83
CA ILE A 85 2.88 -1.62 6.90
C ILE A 85 3.05 -0.11 6.88
N LYS A 86 3.18 0.51 8.05
CA LYS A 86 3.39 1.95 8.17
C LYS A 86 4.65 2.41 7.43
N ASN A 87 5.75 1.69 7.61
CA ASN A 87 7.03 2.03 6.99
C ASN A 87 7.06 1.78 5.48
N ILE A 88 6.31 0.80 4.97
CA ILE A 88 6.36 0.37 3.57
C ILE A 88 5.29 1.06 2.72
N PHE A 89 4.07 1.21 3.24
CA PHE A 89 2.90 1.60 2.47
C PHE A 89 2.26 2.91 2.93
N ASP A 90 2.08 3.12 4.25
CA ASP A 90 1.26 4.22 4.76
C ASP A 90 1.79 4.80 6.07
N ASN A 91 2.58 5.88 5.96
CA ASN A 91 3.07 6.62 7.12
C ASN A 91 1.96 7.29 7.95
N ASN A 92 0.73 7.41 7.42
CA ASN A 92 -0.42 7.99 8.11
C ASN A 92 -1.31 6.96 8.79
N LEU A 93 -0.95 5.67 8.74
CA LEU A 93 -1.67 4.61 9.42
C LEU A 93 -1.80 4.91 10.93
N ILE A 94 -3.04 4.79 11.42
CA ILE A 94 -3.44 5.08 12.81
C ILE A 94 -3.99 3.81 13.47
N TYR A 95 -3.65 3.64 14.75
CA TYR A 95 -4.28 2.68 15.64
C TYR A 95 -5.02 3.41 16.77
N GLU A 96 -6.33 3.27 16.83
CA GLU A 96 -7.19 3.78 17.91
C GLU A 96 -7.34 2.70 18.97
N GLU A 97 -6.43 2.69 19.95
CA GLU A 97 -6.32 1.60 20.92
C GLU A 97 -7.63 1.32 21.69
N THR A 98 -8.37 2.37 22.05
CA THR A 98 -9.62 2.26 22.82
C THR A 98 -10.71 1.47 22.09
N LYS A 99 -10.68 1.48 20.75
CA LYS A 99 -11.62 0.75 19.91
C LYS A 99 -11.00 -0.48 19.23
N GLY A 100 -9.68 -0.66 19.36
CA GLY A 100 -8.93 -1.66 18.59
C GLY A 100 -9.01 -1.43 17.08
N GLN A 101 -9.23 -0.19 16.62
CA GLN A 101 -9.41 0.12 15.20
C GLN A 101 -8.09 0.53 14.55
N ILE A 102 -7.85 0.02 13.36
CA ILE A 102 -6.70 0.38 12.52
C ILE A 102 -7.27 1.07 11.29
N ILE A 103 -6.93 2.34 11.10
CA ILE A 103 -7.33 3.13 9.94
C ILE A 103 -6.10 3.37 9.07
N THR A 104 -6.23 3.08 7.78
CA THR A 104 -5.18 3.28 6.80
C THR A 104 -5.75 3.76 5.48
N THR A 105 -4.92 4.47 4.73
CA THR A 105 -5.29 5.09 3.46
C THR A 105 -4.22 4.87 2.41
N ASN A 106 -4.63 4.74 1.15
CA ASN A 106 -3.76 4.92 0.00
C ASN A 106 -4.34 6.02 -0.91
N ASP A 107 -3.86 6.14 -2.14
CA ASP A 107 -4.32 7.16 -3.09
C ASP A 107 -5.82 7.12 -3.41
N THR A 108 -6.46 5.95 -3.34
CA THR A 108 -7.84 5.69 -3.81
C THR A 108 -8.72 4.98 -2.76
N HIS A 109 -8.13 4.42 -1.71
CA HIS A 109 -8.80 3.57 -0.76
C HIS A 109 -8.57 4.00 0.68
N VAL A 110 -9.59 3.75 1.49
CA VAL A 110 -9.57 3.87 2.95
C VAL A 110 -10.00 2.53 3.51
N GLY A 111 -9.11 1.93 4.30
CA GLY A 111 -9.38 0.71 5.05
C GLY A 111 -9.59 1.01 6.52
N MET A 112 -10.61 0.40 7.13
CA MET A 112 -10.73 0.29 8.58
C MET A 112 -10.85 -1.18 8.96
N LEU A 113 -9.94 -1.60 9.84
CA LEU A 113 -9.88 -2.94 10.41
C LEU A 113 -10.12 -2.84 11.91
N THR A 114 -10.68 -3.89 12.52
CA THR A 114 -10.84 -3.98 13.97
C THR A 114 -10.16 -5.25 14.47
N ILE A 115 -9.38 -5.15 15.55
CA ILE A 115 -8.75 -6.31 16.20
C ILE A 115 -9.81 -7.36 16.52
N ASP A 116 -9.50 -8.63 16.25
CA ASP A 116 -10.34 -9.81 16.47
C ASP A 116 -11.66 -9.81 15.67
N ASN A 117 -11.81 -8.91 14.71
CA ASN A 117 -12.92 -8.90 13.75
C ASN A 117 -12.40 -9.15 12.32
N ASN A 118 -12.94 -10.16 11.65
CA ASN A 118 -12.57 -10.48 10.27
C ASN A 118 -13.35 -9.69 9.23
N ILE A 119 -14.26 -8.79 9.62
CA ILE A 119 -14.94 -7.87 8.71
C ILE A 119 -14.16 -6.56 8.69
N MET A 120 -13.69 -6.18 7.51
CA MET A 120 -13.02 -4.92 7.23
C MET A 120 -13.97 -3.98 6.50
N ASN A 121 -13.85 -2.68 6.76
CA ASN A 121 -14.47 -1.66 5.93
C ASN A 121 -13.47 -1.20 4.85
N LEU A 122 -13.83 -1.32 3.58
CA LEU A 122 -13.08 -0.80 2.44
C LEU A 122 -13.95 0.20 1.69
N ASN A 123 -13.57 1.48 1.72
CA ASN A 123 -14.33 2.56 1.07
C ASN A 123 -15.83 2.57 1.43
N GLY A 124 -16.16 2.26 2.68
CA GLY A 124 -17.54 2.21 3.16
C GLY A 124 -18.24 0.87 2.97
N SER A 125 -17.67 -0.07 2.21
CA SER A 125 -18.20 -1.42 2.00
C SER A 125 -17.59 -2.44 2.96
N GLU A 126 -18.35 -3.47 3.33
CA GLU A 126 -17.84 -4.56 4.17
C GLU A 126 -17.16 -5.65 3.33
N VAL A 127 -15.96 -6.07 3.75
CA VAL A 127 -15.17 -7.13 3.12
C VAL A 127 -14.82 -8.15 4.20
N THR A 128 -15.15 -9.42 3.96
CA THR A 128 -14.80 -10.51 4.88
C THR A 128 -13.38 -11.02 4.59
N LEU A 129 -12.53 -10.96 5.59
CA LEU A 129 -11.17 -11.47 5.58
C LEU A 129 -11.13 -12.94 5.98
N PRO A 130 -10.14 -13.71 5.50
CA PRO A 130 -9.93 -15.09 5.94
C PRO A 130 -9.64 -15.22 7.44
N LYS A 131 -8.97 -14.22 8.02
CA LYS A 131 -8.64 -14.12 9.45
C LYS A 131 -8.72 -12.66 9.90
N ALA A 132 -8.99 -12.46 11.18
CA ALA A 132 -8.98 -11.14 11.80
C ALA A 132 -7.52 -10.67 12.05
N PRO A 133 -7.26 -9.36 12.06
CA PRO A 133 -6.04 -8.82 12.65
C PRO A 133 -6.04 -9.08 14.16
N TYR A 134 -4.86 -9.27 14.74
CA TYR A 134 -4.74 -9.60 16.17
C TYR A 134 -3.56 -8.87 16.82
N LYS A 135 -3.57 -8.84 18.15
CA LYS A 135 -2.48 -8.30 18.96
C LYS A 135 -1.74 -9.43 19.68
N LYS A 136 -0.42 -9.48 19.52
CA LYS A 136 0.45 -10.48 20.17
C LYS A 136 1.74 -9.81 20.61
N GLN A 137 2.08 -9.98 21.89
CA GLN A 137 3.29 -9.39 22.49
C GLN A 137 3.43 -7.87 22.22
N GLY A 138 2.32 -7.14 22.32
CA GLY A 138 2.27 -5.69 22.09
C GLY A 138 2.32 -5.26 20.62
N LYS A 139 2.45 -6.19 19.67
CA LYS A 139 2.47 -5.92 18.22
C LYS A 139 1.12 -6.23 17.60
N VAL A 140 0.72 -5.42 16.63
CA VAL A 140 -0.49 -5.62 15.84
C VAL A 140 -0.10 -6.30 14.53
N PHE A 141 -0.69 -7.47 14.28
CA PHE A 141 -0.51 -8.27 13.08
C PHE A 141 -1.75 -8.14 12.19
N ILE A 142 -1.53 -7.79 10.93
CA ILE A 142 -2.59 -7.53 9.95
C ILE A 142 -2.47 -8.56 8.82
N PRO A 143 -3.57 -9.24 8.44
CA PRO A 143 -3.58 -10.17 7.32
C PRO A 143 -3.13 -9.49 6.03
N ILE A 144 -2.30 -10.19 5.25
CA ILE A 144 -1.83 -9.68 3.95
C ILE A 144 -2.99 -9.55 2.94
N ASP A 145 -4.06 -10.31 3.10
CA ASP A 145 -5.28 -10.13 2.30
C ASP A 145 -5.93 -8.75 2.50
N ALA A 146 -5.86 -8.18 3.71
CA ALA A 146 -6.37 -6.83 3.96
C ALA A 146 -5.55 -5.77 3.22
N ILE A 147 -4.22 -5.85 3.33
CA ILE A 147 -3.32 -4.87 2.69
C ILE A 147 -3.32 -5.02 1.17
N LYS A 148 -3.57 -6.23 0.65
CA LYS A 148 -3.68 -6.52 -0.78
C LYS A 148 -4.79 -5.68 -1.41
N ASP A 149 -5.95 -5.64 -0.77
CA ASP A 149 -7.10 -4.92 -1.30
C ASP A 149 -6.96 -3.41 -1.06
N ILE A 150 -6.51 -2.99 0.13
CA ILE A 150 -6.33 -1.57 0.47
C ILE A 150 -5.28 -0.89 -0.41
N TYR A 151 -4.12 -1.52 -0.63
CA TYR A 151 -3.02 -0.92 -1.39
C TYR A 151 -2.96 -1.37 -2.85
N GLU A 152 -4.00 -2.07 -3.33
CA GLU A 152 -4.10 -2.57 -4.70
C GLU A 152 -2.84 -3.34 -5.13
N LEU A 153 -2.57 -4.46 -4.45
CA LEU A 153 -1.36 -5.27 -4.67
C LEU A 153 -1.69 -6.59 -5.37
N ASP A 154 -0.74 -7.07 -6.17
CA ASP A 154 -0.62 -8.48 -6.49
C ASP A 154 0.28 -9.14 -5.43
N VAL A 155 -0.21 -10.21 -4.80
CA VAL A 155 0.49 -10.89 -3.71
C VAL A 155 0.86 -12.31 -4.12
N LYS A 156 2.11 -12.69 -3.89
CA LYS A 156 2.61 -14.05 -3.98
C LYS A 156 3.19 -14.47 -2.64
N THR A 157 2.94 -15.72 -2.26
CA THR A 157 3.41 -16.29 -1.01
C THR A 157 3.99 -17.68 -1.23
N TYR A 158 5.13 -17.97 -0.63
CA TYR A 158 5.74 -19.30 -0.66
C TYR A 158 6.51 -19.54 0.63
N GLU A 159 6.10 -20.54 1.40
CA GLU A 159 6.68 -20.86 2.71
C GLU A 159 6.70 -19.68 3.70
N ASN A 160 7.86 -19.04 3.89
CA ASN A 160 8.10 -17.87 4.75
C ASN A 160 8.45 -16.62 3.92
N LYS A 161 8.17 -16.67 2.61
CA LYS A 161 8.46 -15.62 1.65
C LYS A 161 7.16 -14.99 1.16
N VAL A 162 7.17 -13.67 1.09
CA VAL A 162 6.08 -12.88 0.52
C VAL A 162 6.69 -11.93 -0.50
N ALA A 163 6.07 -11.84 -1.67
CA ALA A 163 6.35 -10.82 -2.65
C ALA A 163 5.06 -10.10 -2.99
N VAL A 164 5.09 -8.77 -2.90
CA VAL A 164 3.97 -7.92 -3.27
C VAL A 164 4.38 -6.94 -4.37
N PHE A 165 3.52 -6.77 -5.36
CA PHE A 165 3.73 -5.90 -6.51
C PHE A 165 2.57 -4.91 -6.60
N SER A 166 2.86 -3.62 -6.66
CA SER A 166 1.82 -2.61 -6.81
C SER A 166 1.12 -2.74 -8.17
N LYS A 167 -0.21 -2.65 -8.18
CA LYS A 167 -1.00 -2.57 -9.40
C LYS A 167 -0.80 -1.27 -10.17
N SER A 168 -0.25 -0.23 -9.54
CA SER A 168 0.11 1.01 -10.23
C SER A 168 1.46 0.93 -10.96
N LYS A 169 2.21 -0.16 -10.80
CA LYS A 169 3.52 -0.34 -11.43
C LYS A 169 3.49 -1.33 -12.58
N ARG A 170 4.39 -1.10 -13.54
CA ARG A 170 4.65 -2.02 -14.66
C ARG A 170 4.99 -3.41 -14.13
N TYR A 171 4.35 -4.42 -14.70
CA TYR A 171 4.55 -5.81 -14.34
C TYR A 171 4.81 -6.63 -15.60
N GLU A 172 5.99 -7.24 -15.64
CA GLU A 172 6.50 -7.97 -16.79
C GLU A 172 6.87 -9.39 -16.38
N ILE A 173 6.65 -10.33 -17.31
CA ILE A 173 7.12 -11.70 -17.16
C ILE A 173 8.01 -12.09 -18.34
N PHE A 174 8.80 -13.13 -18.18
CA PHE A 174 9.61 -13.70 -19.24
C PHE A 174 9.69 -15.23 -19.15
N LYS A 175 9.97 -15.85 -20.30
CA LYS A 175 10.24 -17.30 -20.42
C LYS A 175 11.64 -17.54 -20.96
N LEU A 176 12.19 -18.70 -20.61
CA LEU A 176 13.51 -19.14 -21.03
C LEU A 176 13.41 -20.00 -22.30
N LYS A 177 14.47 -20.02 -23.10
CA LYS A 177 14.58 -20.90 -24.29
C LYS A 177 14.71 -22.38 -23.91
N SER A 178 15.37 -22.64 -22.78
CA SER A 178 15.67 -23.97 -22.24
C SER A 178 15.74 -23.89 -20.71
N GLU A 179 15.87 -25.03 -20.04
CA GLU A 179 16.19 -25.04 -18.61
C GLU A 179 17.51 -24.29 -18.36
N GLU A 180 17.51 -23.37 -17.40
CA GLU A 180 18.69 -22.61 -17.02
C GLU A 180 18.84 -22.56 -15.50
N LYS A 181 20.06 -22.26 -15.06
CA LYS A 181 20.35 -22.08 -13.64
C LYS A 181 20.20 -20.63 -13.23
N LEU A 182 19.38 -20.37 -12.23
CA LEU A 182 19.22 -19.05 -11.63
C LEU A 182 20.45 -18.69 -10.80
N LYS A 183 21.20 -17.67 -11.21
CA LYS A 183 22.45 -17.26 -10.56
C LYS A 183 22.20 -16.29 -9.41
N SER A 184 22.96 -16.42 -8.34
CA SER A 184 22.91 -15.52 -7.16
C SER A 184 23.43 -14.10 -7.43
N ILE A 185 24.34 -13.95 -8.39
CA ILE A 185 24.91 -12.68 -8.84
C ILE A 185 24.91 -12.63 -10.38
N PRO A 186 24.95 -11.45 -11.02
CA PRO A 186 24.97 -11.32 -12.49
C PRO A 186 26.34 -11.69 -13.08
N SER A 187 26.73 -12.95 -12.90
CA SER A 187 28.00 -13.52 -13.35
C SER A 187 27.87 -15.00 -13.67
N LEU A 188 28.60 -15.47 -14.68
CA LEU A 188 28.66 -16.88 -15.06
C LEU A 188 29.17 -17.79 -13.94
N ILE A 189 30.10 -17.28 -13.13
CA ILE A 189 30.68 -17.98 -11.97
C ILE A 189 29.89 -17.75 -10.68
N GLY A 190 28.76 -17.03 -10.74
CA GLY A 190 27.85 -16.90 -9.61
C GLY A 190 27.33 -18.27 -9.17
N GLY A 191 27.14 -18.43 -7.85
CA GLY A 191 26.55 -19.64 -7.29
C GLY A 191 25.12 -19.85 -7.82
N ASP A 192 24.74 -21.10 -8.01
CA ASP A 192 23.42 -21.50 -8.47
C ASP A 192 22.42 -21.47 -7.30
N ILE A 193 21.28 -20.79 -7.47
CA ILE A 193 20.18 -20.77 -6.49
C ILE A 193 19.28 -21.99 -6.70
N THR A 194 18.79 -22.15 -7.94
CA THR A 194 17.91 -23.25 -8.37
C THR A 194 17.97 -23.39 -9.88
N ASN A 195 17.53 -24.53 -10.41
CA ASN A 195 17.19 -24.66 -11.82
C ASN A 195 15.78 -24.10 -12.06
N VAL A 196 15.58 -23.55 -13.26
CA VAL A 196 14.33 -22.95 -13.72
C VAL A 196 13.97 -23.55 -15.08
N SER A 197 12.76 -24.10 -15.17
CA SER A 197 12.23 -24.70 -16.40
C SER A 197 11.88 -23.62 -17.44
N ASN A 198 11.96 -23.96 -18.74
CA ASN A 198 11.48 -23.10 -19.81
C ASN A 198 9.94 -22.96 -19.86
N THR A 199 9.21 -23.82 -19.15
CA THR A 199 7.75 -23.73 -19.03
C THR A 199 7.29 -22.74 -17.96
N GLU A 200 8.18 -22.35 -17.04
CA GLU A 200 7.87 -21.44 -15.93
C GLU A 200 7.83 -19.98 -16.42
N ASN A 201 6.86 -19.20 -15.92
CA ASN A 201 6.83 -17.76 -16.11
C ASN A 201 7.58 -17.08 -14.97
N LEU A 202 8.69 -16.41 -15.27
CA LEU A 202 9.44 -15.62 -14.30
C LEU A 202 8.99 -14.16 -14.31
N ILE A 203 8.91 -13.55 -13.15
CA ILE A 203 8.65 -12.11 -13.04
C ILE A 203 9.95 -11.37 -13.34
N TYR A 204 9.91 -10.43 -14.28
CA TYR A 204 11.02 -9.54 -14.56
C TYR A 204 11.14 -8.48 -13.46
N ILE A 205 12.33 -8.37 -12.86
CA ILE A 205 12.63 -7.34 -11.86
C ILE A 205 13.51 -6.25 -12.46
N GLY A 206 14.50 -6.62 -13.27
CA GLY A 206 15.43 -5.67 -13.84
C GLY A 206 16.51 -6.29 -14.71
N LYS A 207 17.44 -5.46 -15.16
CA LYS A 207 18.58 -5.86 -15.99
C LYS A 207 19.86 -5.29 -15.42
N GLN A 208 20.91 -6.11 -15.37
CA GLN A 208 22.23 -5.71 -14.88
C GLN A 208 23.31 -6.53 -15.58
N LEU A 209 24.32 -5.86 -16.17
CA LEU A 209 25.52 -6.49 -16.74
C LEU A 209 25.24 -7.62 -17.74
N GLY A 210 24.23 -7.48 -18.59
CA GLY A 210 23.84 -8.52 -19.57
C GLY A 210 23.05 -9.70 -18.98
N PHE A 211 22.65 -9.61 -17.71
CA PHE A 211 21.74 -10.54 -17.06
C PHE A 211 20.40 -9.87 -16.79
N ILE A 212 19.34 -10.66 -16.87
CA ILE A 212 17.99 -10.34 -16.40
C ILE A 212 17.84 -10.84 -14.98
N LYS A 213 17.50 -9.95 -14.05
CA LYS A 213 17.08 -10.27 -12.69
C LYS A 213 15.62 -10.69 -12.74
N GLY A 214 15.32 -11.90 -12.25
CA GLY A 214 13.98 -12.46 -12.27
C GLY A 214 13.59 -13.13 -10.95
N MET A 215 12.29 -13.31 -10.75
CA MET A 215 11.69 -14.01 -9.62
C MET A 215 10.91 -15.23 -10.09
N THR A 216 11.14 -16.38 -9.45
CA THR A 216 10.41 -17.63 -9.69
C THR A 216 9.06 -17.66 -8.98
N GLU A 217 8.23 -18.65 -9.27
CA GLU A 217 6.97 -18.87 -8.54
C GLU A 217 7.19 -19.14 -7.04
N LYS A 218 8.34 -19.73 -6.69
CA LYS A 218 8.77 -19.99 -5.31
C LYS A 218 9.45 -18.80 -4.64
N ILE A 219 9.38 -17.62 -5.26
CA ILE A 219 9.93 -16.36 -4.73
C ILE A 219 11.46 -16.46 -4.53
N GLU A 220 12.13 -17.21 -5.40
CA GLU A 220 13.59 -17.15 -5.54
C GLU A 220 13.94 -16.02 -6.51
N VAL A 221 14.85 -15.15 -6.11
CA VAL A 221 15.31 -14.01 -6.92
C VAL A 221 16.75 -14.21 -7.30
N GLY A 222 17.04 -14.11 -8.60
CA GLY A 222 18.39 -14.22 -9.12
C GLY A 222 18.49 -13.78 -10.57
N TYR A 223 19.55 -14.21 -11.24
CA TYR A 223 19.98 -13.67 -12.53
C TYR A 223 20.08 -14.77 -13.60
N ILE A 224 19.59 -14.48 -14.79
CA ILE A 224 19.70 -15.32 -16.00
C ILE A 224 20.33 -14.48 -17.11
N GLN A 225 21.18 -15.08 -17.96
CA GLN A 225 21.76 -14.36 -19.10
C GLN A 225 20.66 -13.91 -20.07
N GLU A 226 20.77 -12.68 -20.58
CA GLU A 226 19.76 -12.09 -21.47
C GLU A 226 19.55 -12.90 -22.77
N ASN A 227 20.61 -13.49 -23.32
CA ASN A 227 20.52 -14.31 -24.54
C ASN A 227 19.75 -15.64 -24.36
N LYS A 228 19.43 -16.02 -23.11
CA LYS A 228 18.64 -17.22 -22.77
C LYS A 228 17.14 -16.95 -22.67
N ILE A 229 16.73 -15.68 -22.73
CA ILE A 229 15.32 -15.31 -22.70
C ILE A 229 14.70 -15.55 -24.07
N GLU A 230 13.58 -16.28 -24.10
CA GLU A 230 12.80 -16.57 -25.31
C GLU A 230 11.79 -15.46 -25.60
N THR A 231 10.97 -15.16 -24.60
CA THR A 231 9.92 -14.14 -24.68
C THR A 231 9.94 -13.26 -23.44
N LYS A 232 9.58 -11.99 -23.64
CA LYS A 232 9.28 -11.03 -22.58
C LYS A 232 7.91 -10.44 -22.86
N THR A 233 7.01 -10.50 -21.88
CA THR A 233 5.62 -10.06 -22.01
C THR A 233 5.31 -9.03 -20.95
N VAL A 234 4.75 -7.91 -21.39
CA VAL A 234 4.21 -6.89 -20.50
C VAL A 234 2.79 -7.28 -20.15
N ILE A 235 2.53 -7.56 -18.87
CA ILE A 235 1.20 -7.90 -18.37
C ILE A 235 0.44 -6.62 -18.00
N ARG A 236 1.16 -5.63 -17.48
CA ARG A 236 0.62 -4.34 -17.06
C ARG A 236 1.65 -3.24 -17.25
N GLU A 237 1.20 -2.07 -17.69
CA GLU A 237 2.00 -0.84 -17.80
C GLU A 237 1.96 -0.02 -16.50
N ASP A 238 2.92 0.88 -16.31
CA ASP A 238 2.85 1.84 -15.21
C ASP A 238 1.57 2.69 -15.31
N TYR A 239 0.90 2.86 -14.19
CA TYR A 239 -0.20 3.81 -14.11
C TYR A 239 0.33 5.23 -14.34
N LYS A 240 -0.27 5.94 -15.30
CA LYS A 240 0.03 7.33 -15.58
C LYS A 240 -1.05 8.18 -14.93
N GLU A 241 -0.66 8.93 -13.90
CA GLU A 241 -1.56 9.89 -13.28
C GLU A 241 -1.96 10.96 -14.30
N GLU A 242 -3.25 11.28 -14.35
CA GLU A 242 -3.73 12.33 -15.24
C GLU A 242 -3.16 13.69 -14.81
N GLU A 243 -2.61 14.43 -15.77
CA GLU A 243 -2.12 15.77 -15.50
C GLU A 243 -3.25 16.67 -14.97
N LYS A 244 -2.90 17.48 -13.98
CA LYS A 244 -3.82 18.46 -13.40
C LYS A 244 -4.20 19.50 -14.45
N LYS A 245 -5.41 19.35 -15.01
CA LYS A 245 -5.99 20.34 -15.94
C LYS A 245 -6.15 21.70 -15.27
N ASN A 246 -5.84 22.77 -16.00
CA ASN A 246 -6.18 24.13 -15.60
C ASN A 246 -7.70 24.33 -15.63
N VAL A 247 -8.23 24.96 -14.59
CA VAL A 247 -9.67 25.14 -14.40
C VAL A 247 -10.03 26.63 -14.35
N ASN A 248 -11.22 26.95 -14.85
CA ASN A 248 -11.90 28.22 -14.63
C ASN A 248 -13.09 27.96 -13.73
N ILE A 249 -13.08 28.50 -12.51
CA ILE A 249 -14.13 28.26 -11.51
C ILE A 249 -15.13 29.41 -11.56
N ILE A 250 -16.37 29.08 -11.92
CA ILE A 250 -17.48 30.00 -12.13
C ILE A 250 -18.32 30.05 -10.84
N THR A 251 -18.19 31.15 -10.11
CA THR A 251 -18.91 31.41 -8.85
C THR A 251 -20.21 32.19 -9.06
N ASN A 252 -20.32 32.95 -10.16
CA ASN A 252 -21.44 33.86 -10.44
C ASN A 252 -22.62 33.21 -11.18
N TYR A 253 -22.67 31.88 -11.19
CA TYR A 253 -23.79 31.08 -11.73
C TYR A 253 -23.96 29.78 -10.92
N ASN A 254 -23.98 29.93 -9.61
CA ASN A 254 -24.00 28.85 -8.63
C ASN A 254 -25.42 28.41 -8.23
N ASP A 255 -26.45 29.18 -8.62
CA ASP A 255 -27.88 28.96 -8.36
C ASP A 255 -28.69 29.31 -9.61
N TYR A 256 -29.81 28.63 -9.83
CA TYR A 256 -30.68 28.82 -11.00
C TYR A 256 -31.29 30.22 -11.11
N LYS A 257 -31.29 30.99 -10.01
CA LYS A 257 -31.79 32.38 -9.97
C LYS A 257 -30.78 33.39 -10.54
N MET A 258 -29.54 32.99 -10.81
CA MET A 258 -28.51 33.90 -11.34
C MET A 258 -28.63 34.07 -12.86
N ASN A 259 -28.23 35.23 -13.38
CA ASN A 259 -28.23 35.48 -14.82
C ASN A 259 -27.02 34.83 -15.49
N PHE A 260 -27.27 33.91 -16.42
CA PHE A 260 -26.25 33.22 -17.21
C PHE A 260 -25.43 34.16 -18.10
N GLU A 261 -26.01 35.29 -18.54
CA GLU A 261 -25.33 36.25 -19.43
C GLU A 261 -24.04 36.82 -18.82
N ASN A 262 -23.92 36.79 -17.50
CA ASN A 262 -22.73 37.26 -16.77
C ASN A 262 -21.62 36.21 -16.67
N VAL A 263 -21.86 34.97 -17.12
CA VAL A 263 -20.89 33.88 -17.03
C VAL A 263 -19.75 34.10 -18.01
N LYS A 264 -18.53 34.16 -17.49
CA LYS A 264 -17.30 34.24 -18.29
C LYS A 264 -16.66 32.86 -18.36
N LYS A 265 -16.81 32.19 -19.51
CA LYS A 265 -16.11 30.94 -19.82
C LYS A 265 -14.70 31.23 -20.32
N ASP A 266 -13.79 30.29 -20.08
CA ASP A 266 -12.43 30.27 -20.63
C ASP A 266 -12.30 29.04 -21.54
N ASN A 267 -12.04 29.25 -22.83
CA ASN A 267 -11.97 28.16 -23.81
C ASN A 267 -10.68 27.33 -23.69
N ASN A 268 -9.65 27.84 -23.01
CA ASN A 268 -8.38 27.15 -22.79
C ASN A 268 -8.37 26.36 -21.48
N LYS A 269 -9.44 26.46 -20.69
CA LYS A 269 -9.55 25.81 -19.38
C LYS A 269 -10.81 24.98 -19.28
N GLN A 270 -10.79 24.06 -18.34
CA GLN A 270 -11.99 23.34 -17.95
C GLN A 270 -12.88 24.25 -17.10
N ASN A 271 -14.06 24.60 -17.60
CA ASN A 271 -15.01 25.45 -16.89
C ASN A 271 -15.79 24.61 -15.86
N ILE A 272 -15.78 25.04 -14.60
CA ILE A 272 -16.44 24.36 -13.47
C ILE A 272 -17.44 25.32 -12.84
N ALA A 273 -18.67 24.90 -12.61
CA ALA A 273 -19.67 25.64 -11.84
C ALA A 273 -19.88 25.03 -10.45
N LEU A 274 -20.01 25.90 -9.46
CA LEU A 274 -20.25 25.58 -8.06
C LEU A 274 -21.75 25.44 -7.77
N VAL A 275 -22.34 24.26 -7.91
CA VAL A 275 -23.80 24.09 -7.74
C VAL A 275 -24.19 24.14 -6.26
N SER A 276 -24.73 25.28 -5.80
CA SER A 276 -24.94 25.62 -4.39
C SER A 276 -26.25 25.08 -3.80
N ASN A 277 -26.37 23.74 -3.79
CA ASN A 277 -27.60 23.04 -3.44
C ASN A 277 -27.54 22.23 -2.13
N PHE A 278 -26.36 22.08 -1.52
CA PHE A 278 -26.11 21.08 -0.47
C PHE A 278 -25.65 21.72 0.84
N ILE A 279 -26.32 21.38 1.94
CA ILE A 279 -25.99 21.85 3.29
C ILE A 279 -25.71 20.64 4.18
N ILE A 280 -24.52 20.56 4.74
CA ILE A 280 -24.12 19.55 5.72
C ILE A 280 -24.71 19.93 7.09
N LYS A 281 -25.43 19.01 7.70
CA LYS A 281 -26.04 19.12 9.02
C LYS A 281 -25.27 18.26 10.02
N GLU A 282 -25.62 18.40 11.29
CA GLU A 282 -25.16 17.53 12.38
C GLU A 282 -25.39 16.05 12.05
N ASN A 283 -24.58 15.17 12.64
CA ASN A 283 -24.59 13.72 12.40
C ASN A 283 -24.33 13.30 10.93
N GLY A 284 -23.85 14.22 10.08
CA GLY A 284 -23.47 13.94 8.70
C GLY A 284 -24.64 13.87 7.71
N ASN A 285 -25.81 14.37 8.08
CA ASN A 285 -26.96 14.47 7.17
C ASN A 285 -26.76 15.59 6.14
N ILE A 286 -27.29 15.40 4.92
CA ILE A 286 -27.22 16.41 3.86
C ILE A 286 -28.63 16.94 3.57
N GLN A 287 -28.86 18.23 3.84
CA GLN A 287 -30.06 18.91 3.39
C GLN A 287 -29.88 19.40 1.95
N ILE A 288 -30.89 19.15 1.13
CA ILE A 288 -30.97 19.64 -0.25
C ILE A 288 -31.86 20.90 -0.29
N LYS A 289 -31.42 21.97 -0.95
CA LYS A 289 -32.25 23.19 -1.14
C LYS A 289 -33.32 22.99 -2.21
N TYR A 290 -32.96 22.35 -3.32
CA TYR A 290 -33.80 22.12 -4.47
C TYR A 290 -33.72 20.65 -4.92
N ASP A 291 -34.87 19.98 -4.94
CA ASP A 291 -34.98 18.61 -5.45
C ASP A 291 -34.55 18.55 -6.93
N LYS A 292 -33.92 17.45 -7.33
CA LYS A 292 -33.45 17.25 -8.72
C LYS A 292 -34.57 17.33 -9.76
N ASN A 293 -35.81 17.05 -9.38
CA ASN A 293 -36.98 17.11 -10.26
C ASN A 293 -37.63 18.50 -10.27
N ASN A 294 -37.13 19.46 -9.50
CA ASN A 294 -37.56 20.85 -9.61
C ASN A 294 -37.27 21.36 -11.02
N LYS A 295 -38.31 21.84 -11.73
CA LYS A 295 -38.19 22.25 -13.13
C LYS A 295 -37.11 23.32 -13.36
N SER A 296 -37.06 24.35 -12.52
CA SER A 296 -36.08 25.43 -12.65
C SER A 296 -34.65 24.95 -12.39
N TYR A 297 -34.46 24.13 -11.36
CA TYR A 297 -33.16 23.51 -11.08
C TYR A 297 -32.70 22.58 -12.20
N SER A 298 -33.61 21.76 -12.74
CA SER A 298 -33.31 20.88 -13.87
C SER A 298 -32.94 21.67 -15.13
N THR A 299 -33.68 22.74 -15.46
CA THR A 299 -33.32 23.62 -16.59
C THR A 299 -31.95 24.27 -16.40
N TYR A 300 -31.64 24.75 -15.20
CA TYR A 300 -30.31 25.26 -14.85
C TYR A 300 -29.21 24.21 -15.06
N PHE A 301 -29.42 22.99 -14.56
CA PHE A 301 -28.44 21.92 -14.70
C PHE A 301 -28.23 21.53 -16.17
N SER A 302 -29.30 21.42 -16.96
CA SER A 302 -29.21 21.18 -18.41
C SER A 302 -28.41 22.29 -19.10
N LYS A 303 -28.62 23.55 -18.72
CA LYS A 303 -27.87 24.68 -19.27
C LYS A 303 -26.36 24.57 -19.00
N LEU A 304 -25.95 24.14 -17.81
CA LEU A 304 -24.53 23.89 -17.52
C LEU A 304 -23.93 22.85 -18.48
N VAL A 305 -24.64 21.74 -18.68
CA VAL A 305 -24.20 20.64 -19.56
C VAL A 305 -24.12 21.09 -21.01
N GLU A 306 -25.15 21.76 -21.52
CA GLU A 306 -25.20 22.32 -22.88
C GLU A 306 -24.05 23.28 -23.16
N GLU A 307 -23.62 24.04 -22.14
CA GLU A 307 -22.59 25.06 -22.25
C GLU A 307 -21.17 24.54 -22.01
N ASN A 308 -21.02 23.22 -21.86
CA ASN A 308 -19.78 22.52 -21.50
C ASN A 308 -19.17 23.01 -20.17
N ILE A 309 -20.03 23.33 -19.21
CA ILE A 309 -19.65 23.70 -17.85
C ILE A 309 -19.88 22.50 -16.93
N ILE A 310 -18.84 22.11 -16.20
CA ILE A 310 -18.86 20.89 -15.41
C ILE A 310 -19.42 21.19 -14.01
N PRO A 311 -20.53 20.55 -13.59
CA PRO A 311 -21.16 20.84 -12.31
C PRO A 311 -20.40 20.15 -11.17
N TYR A 312 -19.90 20.94 -10.23
CA TYR A 312 -19.35 20.46 -8.96
C TYR A 312 -20.35 20.79 -7.86
N GLY A 313 -20.66 19.81 -7.02
CA GLY A 313 -21.61 20.01 -5.93
C GLY A 313 -20.97 20.87 -4.85
N HIS A 314 -21.57 22.03 -4.56
CA HIS A 314 -21.09 22.93 -3.53
C HIS A 314 -21.80 22.65 -2.21
N PHE A 315 -21.03 22.11 -1.27
CA PHE A 315 -21.44 21.72 0.08
C PHE A 315 -20.91 22.75 1.07
N VAL A 316 -21.82 23.31 1.85
CA VAL A 316 -21.51 24.22 2.96
C VAL A 316 -21.92 23.57 4.27
N LEU A 317 -21.24 23.90 5.36
CA LEU A 317 -21.73 23.58 6.69
C LEU A 317 -22.98 24.43 7.01
N GLU A 318 -23.87 23.89 7.84
CA GLU A 318 -24.98 24.68 8.38
C GLU A 318 -24.46 25.86 9.21
N GLU A 319 -25.02 27.03 8.92
CA GLU A 319 -24.66 28.28 9.56
C GLU A 319 -24.95 28.23 11.07
N ASN A 320 -24.01 28.72 11.88
CA ASN A 320 -24.04 28.69 13.34
C ASN A 320 -23.94 27.28 13.96
N LYS A 321 -23.64 26.25 13.16
CA LYS A 321 -23.52 24.84 13.58
C LYS A 321 -22.18 24.23 13.17
N GLU A 322 -21.27 25.02 12.61
CA GLU A 322 -20.02 24.55 12.00
C GLU A 322 -19.13 23.82 13.00
N SER A 323 -18.98 24.36 14.21
CA SER A 323 -18.16 23.75 15.27
C SER A 323 -18.73 22.41 15.77
N GLU A 324 -20.05 22.31 15.86
CA GLU A 324 -20.75 21.09 16.30
C GLU A 324 -20.59 19.98 15.23
N ILE A 325 -20.80 20.33 13.96
CA ILE A 325 -20.63 19.40 12.84
C ILE A 325 -19.19 18.88 12.75
N ILE A 326 -18.18 19.75 12.93
CA ILE A 326 -16.79 19.29 12.94
C ILE A 326 -16.46 18.50 14.21
N GLY A 327 -17.03 18.88 15.35
CA GLY A 327 -16.94 18.14 16.62
C GLY A 327 -17.49 16.72 16.53
N ASP A 328 -18.45 16.47 15.63
CA ASP A 328 -18.93 15.13 15.35
C ASP A 328 -17.90 14.24 14.64
N LEU A 329 -16.91 14.78 13.93
CA LEU A 329 -15.99 14.00 13.08
C LEU A 329 -14.86 13.27 13.85
N VAL A 330 -14.96 13.17 15.17
CA VAL A 330 -13.92 12.59 16.04
C VAL A 330 -13.68 11.10 15.73
N THR A 331 -14.74 10.34 15.49
CA THR A 331 -14.68 8.88 15.27
C THR A 331 -14.67 8.53 13.79
N PHE A 332 -14.01 7.42 13.42
CA PHE A 332 -14.04 6.92 12.04
C PHE A 332 -15.46 6.72 11.51
N GLU A 333 -16.38 6.18 12.30
CA GLU A 333 -17.73 5.85 11.88
C GLU A 333 -18.51 7.10 11.47
N LYS A 334 -18.45 8.17 12.28
CA LYS A 334 -19.08 9.46 11.94
C LYS A 334 -18.49 10.09 10.67
N ARG A 335 -17.16 10.02 10.49
CA ARG A 335 -16.51 10.47 9.24
C ARG A 335 -16.96 9.62 8.05
N ASN A 336 -16.96 8.30 8.19
CA ASN A 336 -17.39 7.37 7.17
C ASN A 336 -18.84 7.64 6.73
N THR A 337 -19.75 7.83 7.69
CA THR A 337 -21.15 8.20 7.40
C THR A 337 -21.26 9.49 6.60
N LEU A 338 -20.58 10.57 7.02
CA LEU A 338 -20.61 11.83 6.28
C LEU A 338 -20.03 11.67 4.87
N ILE A 339 -18.88 11.00 4.71
CA ILE A 339 -18.27 10.77 3.40
C ILE A 339 -19.22 9.97 2.50
N THR A 340 -19.82 8.89 3.01
CA THR A 340 -20.78 8.08 2.25
C THR A 340 -21.98 8.91 1.81
N ASN A 341 -22.53 9.75 2.70
CA ASN A 341 -23.64 10.63 2.36
C ASN A 341 -23.26 11.65 1.28
N ILE A 342 -22.07 12.26 1.37
CA ILE A 342 -21.56 13.16 0.33
C ILE A 342 -21.44 12.43 -1.01
N LEU A 343 -20.79 11.27 -1.06
CA LEU A 343 -20.59 10.51 -2.31
C LEU A 343 -21.91 10.08 -2.94
N LYS A 344 -22.86 9.62 -2.11
CA LYS A 344 -24.22 9.28 -2.54
C LYS A 344 -24.91 10.50 -3.14
N THR A 345 -24.91 11.65 -2.46
CA THR A 345 -25.52 12.89 -2.98
C THR A 345 -24.85 13.35 -4.28
N LEU A 346 -23.52 13.32 -4.38
CA LEU A 346 -22.81 13.67 -5.61
C LEU A 346 -23.25 12.77 -6.77
N SER A 347 -23.40 11.48 -6.53
CA SER A 347 -23.89 10.53 -7.54
C SER A 347 -25.34 10.80 -7.93
N GLU A 348 -26.23 10.97 -6.96
CA GLU A 348 -27.67 11.19 -7.17
C GLU A 348 -27.98 12.46 -7.97
N TYR A 349 -27.14 13.50 -7.81
CA TYR A 349 -27.26 14.79 -8.48
C TYR A 349 -26.31 14.94 -9.69
N ASN A 350 -25.63 13.87 -10.11
CA ASN A 350 -24.71 13.86 -11.25
C ASN A 350 -23.57 14.89 -11.16
N MET A 351 -23.13 15.20 -9.93
CA MET A 351 -22.03 16.11 -9.67
C MET A 351 -20.68 15.42 -9.99
N LYS A 352 -19.83 16.12 -10.75
CA LYS A 352 -18.54 15.59 -11.23
C LYS A 352 -17.37 15.86 -10.27
N GLY A 353 -17.63 16.61 -9.22
CA GLY A 353 -16.68 16.91 -8.17
C GLY A 353 -17.38 17.49 -6.95
N LEU A 354 -16.62 17.62 -5.87
CA LEU A 354 -17.05 18.19 -4.61
C LEU A 354 -16.38 19.55 -4.44
N VAL A 355 -17.16 20.55 -4.07
CA VAL A 355 -16.65 21.75 -3.42
C VAL A 355 -17.09 21.72 -1.98
N LEU A 356 -16.13 21.79 -1.07
CA LEU A 356 -16.38 21.77 0.37
C LEU A 356 -15.97 23.11 0.95
N GLU A 357 -16.95 23.92 1.32
CA GLU A 357 -16.74 25.23 1.96
C GLU A 357 -17.00 25.11 3.46
N VAL A 358 -15.92 25.28 4.24
CA VAL A 358 -15.92 25.20 5.70
C VAL A 358 -15.51 26.56 6.23
N LYS A 359 -16.47 27.29 6.84
CA LYS A 359 -16.23 28.60 7.44
C LYS A 359 -15.99 28.46 8.93
N ASN A 360 -15.14 29.32 9.48
CA ASN A 360 -14.98 29.52 10.92
C ASN A 360 -14.52 28.27 11.71
N VAL A 361 -13.87 27.31 11.06
CA VAL A 361 -13.33 26.12 11.73
C VAL A 361 -11.81 26.10 11.59
N GLN A 362 -11.11 26.04 12.72
CA GLN A 362 -9.68 25.75 12.75
C GLN A 362 -9.42 24.31 12.27
N ASP A 363 -8.22 24.05 11.75
CA ASP A 363 -7.81 22.70 11.35
C ASP A 363 -7.63 21.77 12.55
N THR A 364 -8.75 21.21 13.01
CA THR A 364 -8.75 20.18 14.03
C THR A 364 -8.21 18.88 13.46
N ARG A 365 -7.64 18.04 14.34
CA ARG A 365 -7.23 16.68 13.97
C ARG A 365 -8.38 15.89 13.31
N ALA A 366 -9.61 16.09 13.77
CA ALA A 366 -10.79 15.43 13.23
C ALA A 366 -11.05 15.84 11.77
N PHE A 367 -10.95 17.15 11.47
CA PHE A 367 -11.13 17.66 10.12
C PHE A 367 -10.03 17.20 9.16
N ILE A 368 -8.76 17.23 9.59
CA ILE A 368 -7.65 16.74 8.78
C ILE A 368 -7.84 15.26 8.42
N ARG A 369 -8.25 14.44 9.39
CA ARG A 369 -8.56 13.01 9.15
C ARG A 369 -9.72 12.84 8.18
N PHE A 370 -10.77 13.62 8.33
CA PHE A 370 -11.90 13.61 7.41
C PHE A 370 -11.47 13.90 5.97
N VAL A 371 -10.66 14.93 5.74
CA VAL A 371 -10.16 15.22 4.38
C VAL A 371 -9.23 14.11 3.86
N THR A 372 -8.38 13.56 4.73
CA THR A 372 -7.48 12.43 4.41
C THR A 372 -8.25 11.18 3.97
N GLU A 373 -9.42 10.93 4.56
CA GLU A 373 -10.28 9.79 4.22
C GLU A 373 -11.23 10.10 3.04
N LEU A 374 -11.69 11.35 2.91
CA LEU A 374 -12.59 11.79 1.84
C LEU A 374 -11.90 11.81 0.48
N LYS A 375 -10.66 12.30 0.43
CA LYS A 375 -9.94 12.53 -0.82
C LYS A 375 -9.70 11.24 -1.63
N PRO A 376 -9.21 10.13 -1.05
CA PRO A 376 -9.07 8.86 -1.77
C PRO A 376 -10.39 8.35 -2.34
N ARG A 377 -11.48 8.41 -1.56
CA ARG A 377 -12.81 7.93 -1.99
C ARG A 377 -13.42 8.80 -3.09
N LEU A 378 -13.14 10.10 -3.11
CA LEU A 378 -13.47 10.94 -4.26
C LEU A 378 -12.69 10.49 -5.50
N LYS A 379 -11.37 10.26 -5.37
CA LYS A 379 -10.49 9.83 -6.47
C LYS A 379 -10.92 8.48 -7.05
N GLU A 380 -11.27 7.51 -6.22
CA GLU A 380 -11.83 6.21 -6.65
C GLU A 380 -13.05 6.37 -7.56
N THR A 381 -13.91 7.35 -7.28
CA THR A 381 -15.13 7.61 -8.07
C THR A 381 -14.93 8.65 -9.19
N GLY A 382 -13.68 8.96 -9.53
CA GLY A 382 -13.31 9.91 -10.59
C GLY A 382 -13.65 11.38 -10.26
N LYS A 383 -13.83 11.72 -8.98
CA LYS A 383 -14.21 13.06 -8.51
C LYS A 383 -13.02 13.78 -7.92
N LYS A 384 -13.07 15.11 -8.01
CA LYS A 384 -12.07 16.02 -7.46
C LYS A 384 -12.66 16.82 -6.30
N LEU A 385 -11.79 17.21 -5.36
CA LEU A 385 -12.08 18.06 -4.22
C LEU A 385 -11.58 19.48 -4.48
N VAL A 386 -12.48 20.44 -4.32
CA VAL A 386 -12.20 21.87 -4.41
C VAL A 386 -12.51 22.49 -3.06
N MET A 387 -11.67 23.43 -2.62
CA MET A 387 -11.93 24.24 -1.43
C MET A 387 -11.65 25.72 -1.71
N PRO A 388 -12.32 26.66 -1.04
CA PRO A 388 -11.98 28.08 -1.09
C PRO A 388 -10.52 28.36 -0.68
N ASN A 389 -9.85 29.34 -1.30
CA ASN A 389 -8.50 29.76 -0.91
C ASN A 389 -8.53 30.76 0.26
N ASP A 390 -8.99 30.28 1.41
CA ASP A 390 -9.20 31.12 2.60
C ASP A 390 -8.00 31.04 3.53
N ASN A 391 -7.73 32.12 4.28
CA ASN A 391 -6.65 32.15 5.28
C ASN A 391 -6.83 31.14 6.44
N ILE A 392 -7.96 30.44 6.49
CA ILE A 392 -8.34 29.51 7.56
C ILE A 392 -7.76 28.10 7.31
N LEU A 393 -7.59 27.69 6.05
CA LEU A 393 -7.05 26.37 5.71
C LEU A 393 -5.53 26.34 5.86
N SER A 394 -4.98 25.36 6.58
CA SER A 394 -3.54 25.14 6.64
C SER A 394 -2.98 24.65 5.32
N ASP A 395 -1.67 24.84 5.16
CA ASP A 395 -0.89 24.28 4.05
C ASP A 395 -1.04 22.75 3.94
N THR A 396 -1.30 22.06 5.05
CA THR A 396 -1.56 20.61 5.05
C THR A 396 -2.79 20.28 4.21
N ILE A 397 -3.92 20.94 4.47
CA ILE A 397 -5.16 20.70 3.73
C ILE A 397 -5.06 21.20 2.30
N ARG A 398 -4.46 22.38 2.08
CA ARG A 398 -4.27 22.93 0.72
C ARG A 398 -3.47 22.01 -0.20
N LYS A 399 -2.53 21.23 0.35
CA LYS A 399 -1.76 20.23 -0.41
C LYS A 399 -2.57 18.96 -0.75
N MET A 400 -3.66 18.69 -0.04
CA MET A 400 -4.51 17.51 -0.26
C MET A 400 -5.61 17.75 -1.32
N VAL A 401 -6.04 18.99 -1.50
CA VAL A 401 -7.15 19.33 -2.42
C VAL A 401 -6.68 19.43 -3.88
N ASP A 402 -7.57 19.14 -4.83
CA ASP A 402 -7.24 19.24 -6.24
C ASP A 402 -7.18 20.68 -6.70
N TYR A 403 -8.12 21.53 -6.29
CA TYR A 403 -8.16 22.92 -6.70
C TYR A 403 -8.54 23.83 -5.54
N THR A 404 -8.05 25.07 -5.62
CA THR A 404 -8.48 26.18 -4.77
C THR A 404 -8.97 27.33 -5.65
N TYR A 405 -9.89 28.16 -5.15
CA TYR A 405 -10.42 29.33 -5.88
C TYR A 405 -10.49 30.58 -5.03
#